data_AF-A0A2T2TLE6-F1
#
_entry.id   AF-A0A2T2TLE6-F1
#
_cell.length_a   1.000
_cell.length_b   1.000
_cell.length_c   1.000
_cell.angle_alpha   90.00
_cell.angle_beta   90.00
_cell.angle_gamma   90.00
#
_symmetry.space_group_name_H-M   'P 1'
#
loop_
_entity.id
_entity.type
_entity.pdbx_description
1 polymer ?
#
loop_
_entity_poly.entity_id
_entity_poly.type
_entity_poly.pdbx_seq_one_letter_code
_entity_poly.pdbx_strand_id
1 'polypeptide(L)'
;MAVKQDGSKNDIPITMDSVQDFWRQMSFIDERYVYDATYVKLRNVNLTFDLPQSWLSGTPIEGWSITATGRNLAILHKNAPHVDPETVLSTSSSFVGIESNQIPPARTYGFSTTVTF
;
A
#
# COMPACT_ATOMS: atom_id res chain seq x y z
N MET A 1 -25.01 -2.16 -33.48
CA MET A 1 -24.84 -3.49 -34.07
C MET A 1 -23.49 -3.52 -34.79
N ALA A 2 -22.68 -4.56 -34.62
CA ALA A 2 -21.41 -4.67 -35.33
C ALA A 2 -21.65 -4.80 -36.85
N VAL A 3 -20.81 -4.15 -37.65
CA VAL A 3 -20.83 -4.20 -39.12
C VAL A 3 -19.50 -4.78 -39.61
N LYS A 4 -19.49 -5.42 -40.79
CA LYS A 4 -18.25 -5.85 -41.43
C LYS A 4 -17.45 -4.63 -41.89
N GLN A 5 -16.18 -4.83 -42.27
CA GLN A 5 -15.30 -3.75 -42.76
C GLN A 5 -15.86 -3.02 -43.99
N ASP A 6 -16.76 -3.67 -44.73
CA ASP A 6 -17.50 -3.12 -45.88
C ASP A 6 -18.81 -2.40 -45.51
N GLY A 7 -19.14 -2.29 -44.23
CA GLY A 7 -20.36 -1.65 -43.73
C GLY A 7 -21.63 -2.51 -43.79
N SER A 8 -21.56 -3.73 -44.31
CA SER A 8 -22.70 -4.65 -44.32
C SER A 8 -23.00 -5.22 -42.93
N LYS A 9 -24.25 -5.68 -42.73
CA LYS A 9 -24.70 -6.26 -41.45
C LYS A 9 -23.84 -7.48 -41.11
N ASN A 10 -23.30 -7.53 -39.89
CA ASN A 10 -22.55 -8.69 -39.45
C ASN A 10 -23.47 -9.91 -39.32
N ASP A 11 -23.13 -10.98 -40.04
CA ASP A 11 -23.83 -12.26 -40.13
C ASP A 11 -22.93 -13.44 -39.68
N ILE A 12 -21.71 -13.15 -39.20
CA ILE A 12 -20.76 -14.14 -38.72
C ILE A 12 -21.29 -14.69 -37.39
N PRO A 13 -21.58 -16.00 -37.28
CA PRO A 13 -22.04 -16.59 -36.04
C PRO A 13 -20.93 -16.53 -34.99
N ILE A 14 -21.27 -16.01 -33.81
CA ILE A 14 -20.37 -16.00 -32.66
C ILE A 14 -20.26 -17.45 -32.16
N THR A 15 -19.11 -18.10 -32.42
CA THR A 15 -18.81 -19.45 -31.92
C THR A 15 -18.27 -19.39 -30.49
N MET A 16 -18.40 -20.47 -29.72
CA MET A 16 -17.83 -20.54 -28.36
C MET A 16 -16.33 -20.25 -28.36
N ASP A 17 -15.61 -20.74 -29.37
CA ASP A 17 -14.17 -20.48 -29.57
C ASP A 17 -13.90 -18.99 -29.76
N SER A 18 -14.72 -18.29 -30.56
CA SER A 18 -14.57 -16.84 -30.77
C SER A 18 -14.83 -16.01 -29.51
N VAL A 19 -15.74 -16.47 -28.64
CA VAL A 19 -16.01 -15.83 -27.34
C VAL A 19 -14.84 -16.09 -26.38
N GLN A 20 -14.33 -17.32 -26.33
CA GLN A 20 -13.16 -17.65 -25.52
C GLN A 20 -11.93 -16.87 -25.98
N ASP A 21 -11.67 -16.77 -27.28
CA ASP A 21 -10.56 -15.99 -27.81
C ASP A 21 -10.72 -14.50 -27.54
N PHE A 22 -11.94 -13.95 -27.61
CA PHE A 22 -12.21 -12.57 -27.23
C PHE A 22 -11.89 -12.31 -25.75
N TRP A 23 -12.39 -13.14 -24.84
CA TRP A 23 -12.07 -13.01 -23.41
C TRP A 23 -10.60 -13.26 -23.10
N ARG A 24 -9.96 -14.18 -23.82
CA ARG A 24 -8.52 -14.45 -23.71
C ARG A 24 -7.72 -13.23 -24.14
N GLN A 25 -8.05 -12.60 -25.26
CA GLN A 25 -7.39 -11.35 -25.69
C GLN A 25 -7.66 -10.20 -24.71
N MET A 26 -8.87 -10.08 -24.19
CA MET A 26 -9.18 -9.09 -23.14
C MET A 26 -8.41 -9.32 -21.85
N SER A 27 -8.09 -10.58 -21.50
CA SER A 27 -7.32 -10.89 -20.29
C SER A 27 -5.86 -10.44 -20.37
N PHE A 28 -5.35 -10.11 -21.55
CA PHE A 28 -4.00 -9.56 -21.78
C PHE A 28 -3.98 -8.02 -21.89
N ILE A 29 -5.11 -7.34 -21.65
CA ILE A 29 -5.15 -5.87 -21.61
C ILE A 29 -4.71 -5.41 -20.22
N ASP A 30 -3.40 -5.27 -20.04
CA ASP A 30 -2.78 -4.90 -18.77
C ASP A 30 -3.03 -3.43 -18.39
N GLU A 31 -3.28 -2.55 -19.37
CA GLU A 31 -3.45 -1.10 -19.16
C GLU A 31 -4.54 -0.77 -18.13
N ARG A 32 -5.60 -1.59 -18.06
CA ARG A 32 -6.69 -1.43 -17.07
C ARG A 32 -6.24 -1.69 -15.63
N TYR A 33 -5.12 -2.36 -15.43
CA TYR A 33 -4.58 -2.73 -14.13
C TYR A 33 -3.33 -1.92 -13.75
N VAL A 34 -2.91 -0.98 -14.61
CA VAL A 34 -1.82 -0.05 -14.33
C VAL A 34 -2.38 1.21 -13.69
N TYR A 35 -1.90 1.53 -12.48
CA TYR A 35 -2.28 2.72 -11.73
C TYR A 35 -1.05 3.58 -11.42
N ASP A 36 -1.26 4.88 -11.26
CA ASP A 36 -0.23 5.78 -10.74
C ASP A 36 0.08 5.40 -9.28
N ALA A 37 1.36 5.09 -9.02
CA ALA A 37 1.88 4.71 -7.72
C ALA A 37 2.14 5.90 -6.79
N THR A 38 1.69 7.11 -7.13
CA THR A 38 1.85 8.30 -6.29
C THR A 38 1.01 8.22 -5.00
N TYR A 39 1.65 8.47 -3.86
CA TYR A 39 1.02 8.46 -2.54
C TYR A 39 1.76 9.34 -1.54
N VAL A 40 1.05 9.70 -0.47
CA VAL A 40 1.60 10.38 0.71
C VAL A 40 1.25 9.56 1.94
N LYS A 41 2.26 9.20 2.75
CA LYS A 41 2.11 8.30 3.91
C LYS A 41 2.80 8.85 5.15
N LEU A 42 2.07 8.84 6.27
CA LEU A 42 2.63 9.03 7.60
C LEU A 42 3.28 7.73 8.06
N ARG A 43 4.57 7.57 7.75
CA ARG A 43 5.31 6.31 8.01
C ARG A 43 5.67 6.14 9.47
N ASN A 44 6.46 7.03 10.05
CA ASN A 44 7.00 6.87 11.40
C ASN A 44 6.82 8.16 12.19
N VAL A 45 6.27 8.04 13.40
CA VAL A 45 6.22 9.13 14.39
C VAL A 45 6.81 8.61 15.69
N ASN A 46 7.72 9.38 16.28
CA ASN A 46 8.23 9.15 17.62
C ASN A 46 7.97 10.41 18.43
N LEU A 47 7.25 10.25 19.55
CA LEU A 47 7.04 11.28 20.53
C LEU A 47 7.76 10.87 21.80
N THR A 48 8.80 11.61 22.17
CA THR A 48 9.54 11.41 23.42
C THR A 48 9.23 12.57 24.36
N PHE A 49 8.93 12.23 25.61
CA PHE A 49 8.72 13.16 26.69
C PHE A 49 9.74 12.89 27.79
N ASP A 50 10.60 13.87 28.04
CA ASP A 50 11.58 13.84 29.10
C ASP A 50 10.97 14.43 30.37
N LEU A 51 11.02 13.66 31.47
CA LEU A 51 10.48 14.12 32.73
C LEU A 51 11.34 15.27 33.28
N PRO A 52 10.72 16.35 33.80
CA PRO A 52 11.45 17.42 34.46
C PRO A 52 12.28 16.90 35.62
N GLN A 53 13.55 17.33 35.71
CA GLN A 53 14.47 16.93 36.79
C GLN A 53 13.92 17.24 38.19
N SER A 54 13.14 18.32 38.32
CA SER A 54 12.46 18.65 39.57
C SER A 54 11.50 17.57 40.07
N TRP A 55 10.95 16.73 39.18
CA TRP A 55 10.07 15.62 39.57
C TRP A 55 10.85 14.39 40.03
N LEU A 56 12.13 14.30 39.68
CA LEU A 56 13.04 13.21 40.03
C LEU A 56 13.88 13.53 41.27
N SER A 57 13.78 14.75 41.81
CA SER A 57 14.53 15.19 42.98
C SER A 57 14.26 14.28 44.19
N GLY A 58 15.32 13.76 44.81
CA GLY A 58 15.22 12.84 45.94
C GLY A 58 15.18 11.36 45.56
N THR A 59 15.29 11.03 44.27
CA THR A 59 15.48 9.66 43.77
C THR A 59 16.91 9.47 43.24
N PRO A 60 17.43 8.23 43.12
CA PRO A 60 18.72 7.96 42.48
C PRO A 60 18.61 7.98 40.94
N ILE A 61 17.58 8.60 40.37
CA ILE A 61 17.32 8.61 38.93
C ILE A 61 17.87 9.92 38.38
N GLU A 62 18.88 9.84 37.51
CA GLU A 62 19.46 10.98 36.80
C GLU A 62 18.58 11.44 35.62
N GLY A 63 17.76 10.55 35.06
CA GLY A 63 16.90 10.91 33.94
C GLY A 63 15.83 9.86 33.65
N TRP A 64 14.67 10.31 33.20
CA TRP A 64 13.59 9.44 32.79
C TRP A 64 12.91 10.00 31.54
N SER A 65 12.93 9.23 30.46
CA SER A 65 12.27 9.54 29.19
C SER A 65 11.20 8.50 28.87
N ILE A 66 10.05 8.95 28.40
CA ILE A 66 8.95 8.12 27.92
C ILE A 66 8.78 8.35 26.43
N THR A 67 8.76 7.29 25.62
CA THR A 67 8.62 7.37 24.16
C THR A 67 7.43 6.58 23.67
N ALA A 68 6.57 7.22 22.88
CA ALA A 68 5.55 6.58 22.07
C ALA A 68 5.99 6.53 20.60
N THR A 69 5.96 5.36 19.99
CA THR A 69 6.34 5.12 18.59
C THR A 69 5.13 4.64 17.79
N GLY A 70 4.92 5.20 16.61
CA GLY A 70 3.94 4.73 15.63
C GLY A 70 4.62 4.43 14.30
N ARG A 71 4.33 3.26 13.71
CA ARG A 71 4.80 2.86 12.37
C ARG A 71 3.62 2.51 11.45
N ASN A 72 3.74 2.89 10.19
CA ASN A 72 2.71 2.76 9.14
C ASN A 72 1.35 3.35 9.56
N LEU A 73 1.36 4.56 10.13
CA LEU A 73 0.19 5.13 10.81
C LEU A 73 -1.00 5.39 9.87
N ALA A 74 -0.75 6.03 8.74
CA ALA A 74 -1.82 6.38 7.80
C ALA A 74 -1.29 6.65 6.39
N ILE A 75 -2.11 6.32 5.39
CA ILE A 75 -1.98 6.84 4.03
C ILE A 75 -2.86 8.09 3.98
N LEU A 76 -2.25 9.25 3.72
CA LEU A 76 -2.91 10.54 3.65
C LEU A 76 -3.48 10.80 2.25
N HIS A 77 -2.83 10.26 1.22
CA HIS A 77 -3.25 10.37 -0.17
C HIS A 77 -2.72 9.17 -0.98
N LYS A 78 -3.49 8.69 -1.95
CA LYS A 78 -3.06 7.67 -2.91
C LYS A 78 -3.86 7.77 -4.22
N ASN A 79 -3.19 7.56 -5.34
CA ASN A 79 -3.83 7.51 -6.66
C ASN A 79 -4.28 6.09 -7.04
N ALA A 80 -3.62 5.05 -6.50
CA ALA A 80 -4.04 3.67 -6.66
C ALA A 80 -5.27 3.34 -5.76
N PRO A 81 -6.43 3.00 -6.33
CA PRO A 81 -7.60 2.62 -5.56
C PRO A 81 -7.40 1.26 -4.87
N HIS A 82 -7.92 1.11 -3.64
CA HIS A 82 -7.94 -0.14 -2.84
C HIS A 82 -6.58 -0.73 -2.41
N VAL A 83 -5.49 -0.37 -3.07
CA VAL A 83 -4.14 -0.90 -2.82
C VAL A 83 -3.27 0.11 -2.06
N ASP A 84 -2.33 -0.34 -1.24
CA ASP A 84 -1.20 0.50 -0.78
C ASP A 84 -0.09 0.40 -1.84
N PRO A 85 0.24 1.49 -2.56
CA PRO A 85 1.19 1.47 -3.68
C PRO A 85 2.65 1.21 -3.27
N GLU A 86 2.93 1.12 -1.97
CA GLU A 86 4.24 0.69 -1.47
C GLU A 86 4.40 -0.83 -1.39
N THR A 87 3.33 -1.59 -1.60
CA THR A 87 3.34 -3.02 -1.29
C THR A 87 4.01 -3.79 -2.44
N VAL A 88 5.03 -4.60 -2.11
CA VAL A 88 5.83 -5.34 -3.10
C VAL A 88 5.56 -6.83 -2.95
N LEU A 89 5.22 -7.49 -4.06
CA LEU A 89 4.91 -8.93 -4.06
C LEU A 89 6.08 -9.85 -3.70
N SER A 90 7.32 -9.38 -3.85
CA SER A 90 8.53 -10.16 -3.57
C SER A 90 9.71 -9.26 -3.26
N THR A 91 10.68 -9.76 -2.50
CA THR A 91 11.95 -9.05 -2.25
C THR A 91 12.82 -8.91 -3.50
N SER A 92 12.44 -9.57 -4.60
CA SER A 92 13.08 -9.41 -5.90
C SER A 92 12.69 -8.08 -6.54
N SER A 93 13.67 -7.37 -7.11
CA SER A 93 13.47 -6.11 -7.84
C SER A 93 12.55 -6.24 -9.05
N SER A 94 12.31 -7.47 -9.55
CA SER A 94 11.43 -7.73 -10.69
C SER A 94 9.94 -7.64 -10.36
N PHE A 95 9.56 -7.55 -9.08
CA PHE A 95 8.15 -7.51 -8.65
C PHE A 95 7.78 -6.20 -7.93
N VAL A 96 8.62 -5.17 -8.06
CA VAL A 96 8.33 -3.82 -7.56
C VAL A 96 7.23 -3.18 -8.39
N GLY A 97 6.18 -2.69 -7.73
CA GLY A 97 5.04 -2.03 -8.37
C GLY A 97 3.94 -2.98 -8.87
N ILE A 98 4.08 -4.29 -8.64
CA ILE A 98 3.02 -5.27 -8.93
C ILE A 98 2.30 -5.60 -7.61
N GLU A 99 0.97 -5.57 -7.65
CA GLU A 99 0.11 -6.01 -6.54
C GLU A 99 -0.73 -7.22 -6.96
N SER A 100 -0.84 -8.23 -6.09
CA SER A 100 -1.61 -9.45 -6.34
C SER A 100 -2.16 -10.02 -5.02
N ASN A 101 -3.17 -9.33 -4.47
CA ASN A 101 -3.89 -9.72 -3.25
C ASN A 101 -2.99 -9.90 -2.02
N GLN A 102 -1.98 -9.05 -1.89
CA GLN A 102 -1.04 -9.14 -0.77
C GLN A 102 -1.65 -8.62 0.53
N ILE A 103 -1.20 -9.17 1.66
CA ILE A 103 -1.67 -8.73 2.98
C ILE A 103 -1.26 -7.26 3.17
N PRO A 104 -2.21 -6.37 3.52
CA PRO A 104 -1.90 -4.97 3.76
C PRO A 104 -0.86 -4.81 4.87
N PRO A 105 0.04 -3.81 4.76
CA PRO A 105 1.01 -3.55 5.81
C PRO A 105 0.33 -3.23 7.14
N ALA A 106 0.80 -3.88 8.21
CA ALA A 106 0.27 -3.66 9.55
C ALA A 106 0.64 -2.26 10.08
N ARG A 107 -0.30 -1.66 10.82
CA ARG A 107 -0.05 -0.46 11.64
C ARG A 107 0.43 -0.90 13.01
N THR A 108 1.53 -0.32 13.48
CA THR A 108 2.14 -0.73 14.76
C THR A 108 2.30 0.48 15.68
N TYR A 109 1.93 0.29 16.94
CA TYR A 109 2.18 1.24 18.02
C TYR A 109 3.10 0.60 19.05
N GLY A 110 4.01 1.38 19.61
CA GLY A 110 4.98 0.95 20.60
C GLY A 110 5.11 1.99 21.71
N PHE A 111 5.45 1.52 22.90
CA PHE A 111 5.76 2.35 24.04
C PHE A 111 7.08 1.89 24.62
N SER A 112 7.96 2.84 24.93
CA SER A 112 9.27 2.58 25.51
C SER A 112 9.54 3.58 26.62
N THR A 113 10.28 3.14 27.63
CA THR A 113 10.71 3.97 28.75
C THR A 113 12.21 3.78 28.93
N THR A 114 12.92 4.87 29.17
CA THR A 114 14.37 4.86 29.41
C THR A 114 14.63 5.56 30.71
N VAL A 115 15.33 4.89 31.63
CA VAL A 115 15.69 5.39 32.95
C VAL A 115 17.20 5.35 33.07
N THR A 116 17.78 6.45 33.51
CA THR A 116 19.21 6.63 33.79
C THR A 116 19.39 6.82 35.29
N PHE A 117 20.38 6.16 35.88
CA PHE A 117 20.67 6.12 37.31
C PHE A 117 22.06 6.67 37.60
#